data_AF-A0A9P6IN79-F1
#
_entry.id   AF-A0A9P6IN79-F1
#
_cell.length_a   1.000
_cell.length_b   1.000
_cell.length_c   1.000
_cell.angle_alpha   90.00
_cell.angle_beta   90.00
_cell.angle_gamma   90.00
#
_symmetry.space_group_name_H-M   'P 1'
#
loop_
_entity.id
_entity.type
_entity.pdbx_description
1 polymer ?
#
loop_
_entity_poly.entity_id
_entity_poly.type
_entity_poly.pdbx_seq_one_letter_code
_entity_poly.pdbx_strand_id
1 'polypeptide(L)'
;MASTFEQDQQLFTDTLLKLQIYSALAKENIQNGKAPLPLVAQSCSLLDNLPTRSPPHWTPEQVNLINSLKMNAWADLADECIRTNDLIQAEASLQRLSALQDTATGPLSLRNKANRQRDRRANSSAPASNDSTLHVNHHTTLSSISGSSEGKSEGKSVSTTMEITKEQRQGTADLIQTWDKLRQVYNDMGQQEMANNFVKRIAKMRERLNDLQ
;
A
#
# COMPACT_ATOMS: atom_id res chain seq x y z
N MET A 1 -1.66 25.84 -24.64
CA MET A 1 -1.36 24.82 -23.61
C MET A 1 -2.23 25.01 -22.36
N ALA A 2 -3.53 25.31 -22.51
CA ALA A 2 -4.48 25.44 -21.38
C ALA A 2 -5.46 24.25 -21.27
N SER A 3 -5.50 23.39 -22.29
CA SER A 3 -6.49 22.31 -22.41
C SER A 3 -6.31 21.20 -21.37
N THR A 4 -5.09 20.92 -20.91
CA THR A 4 -4.83 19.81 -19.98
C THR A 4 -5.20 20.15 -18.53
N PHE A 5 -5.01 21.40 -18.10
CA PHE A 5 -5.38 21.83 -16.75
C PHE A 5 -6.91 21.82 -16.56
N GLU A 6 -7.66 22.43 -17.49
CA GLU A 6 -9.12 22.46 -17.42
C GLU A 6 -9.72 21.05 -17.49
N GLN A 7 -9.16 20.18 -18.34
CA GLN A 7 -9.56 18.78 -18.44
C GLN A 7 -9.32 18.02 -17.13
N ASP A 8 -8.17 18.19 -16.50
CA ASP A 8 -7.84 17.53 -15.22
C ASP A 8 -8.74 18.03 -14.08
N GLN A 9 -9.03 19.33 -14.03
CA GLN A 9 -9.95 19.89 -13.03
C GLN A 9 -11.39 19.41 -13.28
N GLN A 10 -11.85 19.36 -14.53
CA GLN A 10 -13.16 18.83 -14.89
C GLN A 10 -13.28 17.35 -14.52
N LEU A 11 -12.26 16.54 -14.82
CA LEU A 11 -12.21 15.13 -14.44
C LEU A 11 -12.31 14.96 -12.92
N PHE A 12 -11.58 15.77 -12.15
CA PHE A 12 -11.65 15.76 -10.70
C PHE A 12 -13.07 16.08 -10.19
N THR A 13 -13.67 17.19 -10.65
CA THR A 13 -15.02 17.59 -10.21
C THR A 13 -16.10 16.60 -10.63
N ASP A 14 -16.05 16.10 -11.87
CA ASP A 14 -17.00 15.11 -12.38
C ASP A 14 -16.91 13.80 -11.60
N THR A 15 -15.69 13.42 -11.20
CA THR A 15 -15.48 12.22 -10.39
C THR A 15 -16.11 12.39 -9.01
N LEU A 16 -15.88 13.52 -8.33
CA LEU A 16 -16.50 13.80 -7.04
C LEU A 16 -18.03 13.81 -7.12
N LEU A 17 -18.59 14.42 -8.17
CA LEU A 17 -20.03 14.44 -8.38
C LEU A 17 -20.60 13.04 -8.61
N LYS A 18 -19.97 12.23 -9.48
CA LYS A 18 -20.39 10.84 -9.72
C LYS A 18 -20.33 9.99 -8.46
N LEU A 19 -19.30 10.16 -7.62
CA LEU A 19 -19.20 9.47 -6.34
C LEU A 19 -20.34 9.84 -5.38
N GLN A 20 -20.72 11.12 -5.32
CA GLN A 20 -21.87 11.55 -4.51
C GLN A 20 -23.17 10.93 -5.02
N ILE A 21 -23.38 10.90 -6.34
CA ILE A 21 -24.54 10.28 -6.96
C ILE A 21 -24.58 8.77 -6.64
N TYR A 22 -23.48 8.06 -6.84
CA TYR A 22 -23.41 6.62 -6.55
C TYR A 22 -23.63 6.32 -5.06
N SER A 23 -23.10 7.13 -4.16
CA SER A 23 -23.34 6.99 -2.72
C SER A 23 -24.81 7.18 -2.36
N ALA A 24 -25.47 8.20 -2.94
CA ALA A 24 -26.89 8.45 -2.74
C ALA A 24 -27.75 7.29 -3.26
N LEU A 25 -27.48 6.82 -4.48
CA LEU A 25 -28.17 5.68 -5.09
C LEU A 25 -27.92 4.38 -4.32
N ALA A 26 -26.73 4.17 -3.76
CA ALA A 26 -26.42 3.00 -2.94
C ALA A 26 -27.26 2.99 -1.65
N LYS A 27 -27.41 4.15 -0.99
CA LYS A 27 -28.27 4.29 0.19
C LYS A 27 -29.74 4.04 -0.14
N GLU A 28 -30.21 4.59 -1.25
CA GLU A 28 -31.57 4.36 -1.74
C GLU A 28 -31.79 2.87 -2.07
N ASN A 29 -30.82 2.21 -2.70
CA ASN A 29 -30.89 0.78 -2.98
C ASN A 29 -31.05 -0.02 -1.70
N ILE A 30 -30.26 0.27 -0.65
CA ILE A 30 -30.37 -0.38 0.65
C ILE A 30 -31.77 -0.18 1.24
N GLN A 31 -32.29 1.05 1.21
CA GLN A 31 -33.64 1.36 1.71
C GLN A 31 -34.73 0.58 0.94
N ASN A 32 -34.51 0.35 -0.34
CA ASN A 32 -35.42 -0.38 -1.22
C ASN A 32 -35.14 -1.89 -1.28
N GLY A 33 -34.26 -2.43 -0.43
CA GLY A 33 -33.90 -3.86 -0.40
C GLY A 33 -33.14 -4.35 -1.65
N LYS A 34 -32.58 -3.44 -2.45
CA LYS A 34 -31.74 -3.73 -3.60
C LYS A 34 -30.26 -3.80 -3.19
N ALA A 35 -29.47 -4.60 -3.91
CA ALA A 35 -28.04 -4.71 -3.66
C ALA A 35 -27.32 -3.39 -4.02
N PRO A 36 -26.56 -2.77 -3.09
CA PRO A 36 -25.75 -1.59 -3.39
C PRO A 36 -24.44 -1.95 -4.08
N LEU A 37 -24.03 -3.23 -4.05
CA LEU A 37 -22.72 -3.71 -4.48
C LEU A 37 -22.27 -3.20 -5.87
N PRO A 38 -23.12 -3.17 -6.92
CA PRO A 38 -22.70 -2.65 -8.23
C PRO A 38 -22.28 -1.17 -8.18
N LEU A 39 -22.96 -0.33 -7.40
CA LEU A 39 -22.67 1.10 -7.28
C LEU A 39 -21.39 1.34 -6.48
N VAL A 40 -21.16 0.51 -5.44
CA VAL A 40 -19.93 0.56 -4.65
C VAL A 40 -18.72 0.11 -5.50
N ALA A 41 -18.88 -0.95 -6.30
CA ALA A 41 -17.84 -1.40 -7.23
C ALA A 41 -17.53 -0.38 -8.33
N GLN A 42 -18.56 0.29 -8.87
CA GLN A 42 -18.37 1.39 -9.84
C GLN A 42 -17.60 2.57 -9.23
N SER A 43 -17.84 2.88 -7.95
CA SER A 43 -17.10 3.93 -7.23
C SER A 43 -15.61 3.58 -7.12
N CYS A 44 -15.27 2.32 -6.83
CA CYS A 44 -13.89 1.84 -6.80
C CYS A 44 -13.21 1.97 -8.16
N SER A 45 -13.87 1.53 -9.24
CA SER A 45 -13.35 1.61 -10.60
C SER A 45 -13.12 3.05 -11.05
N LEU A 46 -14.08 3.94 -10.77
CA LEU A 46 -13.97 5.37 -11.09
C LEU A 46 -12.74 5.99 -10.42
N LEU A 47 -12.53 5.69 -9.13
CA LEU A 47 -11.41 6.20 -8.38
C LEU A 47 -10.08 5.61 -8.85
N ASP A 48 -10.00 4.31 -9.12
CA ASP A 48 -8.74 3.63 -9.49
C ASP A 48 -8.10 4.21 -10.77
N ASN A 49 -8.90 4.81 -11.65
CA ASN A 49 -8.43 5.51 -12.86
C ASN A 49 -7.77 6.87 -12.58
N LEU A 50 -7.87 7.40 -11.36
CA LEU A 50 -7.27 8.69 -10.99
C LEU A 50 -5.81 8.55 -10.53
N PRO A 51 -4.99 9.58 -10.74
CA PRO A 51 -3.59 9.58 -10.33
C PRO A 51 -3.43 9.41 -8.81
N THR A 52 -2.44 8.61 -8.40
CA THR A 52 -2.04 8.39 -6.99
C THR A 52 -0.80 9.18 -6.58
N ARG A 53 -0.20 9.91 -7.53
CA ARG A 53 0.95 10.80 -7.36
C ARG A 53 0.64 12.11 -8.04
N SER A 54 1.09 13.23 -7.49
CA SER A 54 0.84 14.59 -8.01
C SER A 54 1.32 14.73 -9.45
N PRO A 55 0.41 14.68 -10.46
CA PRO A 55 0.73 15.08 -11.81
C PRO A 55 0.84 16.62 -11.86
N PRO A 56 1.28 17.20 -12.99
CA PRO A 56 1.55 18.63 -13.11
C PRO A 56 0.39 19.57 -12.76
N HIS A 57 -0.85 19.06 -12.75
CA HIS A 57 -2.08 19.85 -12.61
C HIS A 57 -2.93 19.47 -11.40
N TRP A 58 -2.46 18.55 -10.55
CA TRP A 58 -3.17 18.21 -9.31
C TRP A 58 -2.42 18.74 -8.10
N THR A 59 -3.16 19.38 -7.21
CA THR A 59 -2.62 19.79 -5.92
C THR A 59 -2.35 18.56 -5.03
N PRO A 60 -1.37 18.63 -4.12
CA PRO A 60 -1.16 17.58 -3.11
C PRO A 60 -2.43 17.25 -2.32
N GLU A 61 -3.26 18.25 -2.02
CA GLU A 61 -4.53 18.11 -1.32
C GLU A 61 -5.55 17.30 -2.12
N GLN A 62 -5.67 17.54 -3.43
CA GLN A 62 -6.53 16.77 -4.31
C GLN A 62 -6.08 15.29 -4.37
N VAL A 63 -4.78 15.05 -4.48
CA VAL A 63 -4.24 13.68 -4.48
C VAL A 63 -4.49 12.98 -3.14
N ASN A 64 -4.29 13.68 -2.02
CA ASN A 64 -4.59 13.15 -0.69
C ASN A 64 -6.07 12.80 -0.55
N LEU A 65 -6.97 13.69 -1.01
CA LEU A 65 -8.41 13.41 -1.02
C LEU A 65 -8.75 12.16 -1.84
N ILE A 66 -8.22 12.05 -3.07
CA ILE A 66 -8.45 10.86 -3.91
C ILE A 66 -7.92 9.59 -3.26
N ASN A 67 -6.73 9.62 -2.65
CA ASN A 67 -6.18 8.46 -1.96
C ASN A 67 -7.06 8.04 -0.77
N SER A 68 -7.57 9.00 0.01
CA SER A 68 -8.55 8.72 1.07
C SER A 68 -9.86 8.14 0.53
N LEU A 69 -10.40 8.72 -0.55
CA LEU A 69 -11.62 8.21 -1.20
C LEU A 69 -11.43 6.80 -1.74
N LYS A 70 -10.26 6.48 -2.33
CA LYS A 70 -9.90 5.13 -2.77
C LYS A 70 -9.95 4.15 -1.62
N MET A 71 -9.27 4.46 -0.51
CA MET A 71 -9.24 3.57 0.66
C MET A 71 -10.65 3.35 1.23
N ASN A 72 -11.47 4.40 1.34
CA ASN A 72 -12.84 4.29 1.82
C ASN A 72 -13.71 3.45 0.88
N ALA A 73 -13.66 3.69 -0.43
CA ALA A 73 -14.46 2.95 -1.40
C ALA A 73 -14.13 1.45 -1.41
N TRP A 74 -12.84 1.10 -1.35
CA TRP A 74 -12.41 -0.30 -1.27
C TRP A 74 -12.78 -0.96 0.06
N ALA A 75 -12.78 -0.21 1.17
CA ALA A 75 -13.26 -0.69 2.46
C ALA A 75 -14.78 -0.96 2.44
N ASP A 76 -15.56 -0.02 1.91
CA ASP A 76 -17.01 -0.15 1.76
C ASP A 76 -17.37 -1.35 0.86
N LEU A 77 -16.63 -1.55 -0.24
CA LEU A 77 -16.83 -2.69 -1.13
C LEU A 77 -16.55 -4.01 -0.41
N ALA A 78 -15.43 -4.10 0.31
CA ALA A 78 -15.07 -5.28 1.06
C ALA A 78 -16.13 -5.63 2.12
N ASP A 79 -16.59 -4.63 2.88
CA ASP A 79 -17.59 -4.84 3.94
C ASP A 79 -18.93 -5.29 3.38
N GLU A 80 -19.34 -4.73 2.23
CA GLU A 80 -20.55 -5.16 1.55
C GLU A 80 -20.42 -6.59 1.00
N CYS A 81 -19.27 -6.96 0.42
CA CYS A 81 -19.01 -8.34 -0.03
C CYS A 81 -19.06 -9.34 1.13
N ILE A 82 -18.47 -9.00 2.28
CA ILE A 82 -18.54 -9.83 3.49
C ILE A 82 -20.00 -9.97 3.93
N ARG A 83 -20.75 -8.87 3.96
CA ARG A 83 -22.17 -8.87 4.35
C ARG A 83 -23.02 -9.75 3.44
N THR A 84 -22.73 -9.80 2.13
CA THR A 84 -23.42 -10.65 1.16
C THR A 84 -22.81 -12.04 1.00
N ASN A 85 -21.81 -12.40 1.82
CA ASN A 85 -21.08 -13.66 1.77
C ASN A 85 -20.39 -13.94 0.41
N ASP A 86 -20.04 -12.89 -0.34
CA ASP A 86 -19.19 -12.99 -1.53
C ASP A 86 -17.71 -12.95 -1.10
N LEU A 87 -17.24 -14.08 -0.58
CA LEU A 87 -15.92 -14.17 0.06
C LEU A 87 -14.76 -13.97 -0.93
N ILE A 88 -14.92 -14.34 -2.19
CA ILE A 88 -13.90 -14.16 -3.24
C ILE A 88 -13.73 -12.67 -3.54
N GLN A 89 -14.84 -11.96 -3.74
CA GLN A 89 -14.78 -10.52 -4.00
C GLN A 89 -14.35 -9.74 -2.75
N ALA A 90 -14.73 -10.19 -1.55
CA ALA A 90 -14.25 -9.64 -0.28
C ALA A 90 -12.72 -9.77 -0.16
N GLU A 91 -12.15 -10.94 -0.45
CA GLU A 91 -10.71 -11.17 -0.46
C GLU A 91 -10.01 -10.20 -1.42
N ALA A 92 -10.45 -10.16 -2.67
CA ALA A 92 -9.85 -9.29 -3.70
C ALA A 92 -9.90 -7.80 -3.29
N SER A 93 -11.03 -7.36 -2.74
CA SER A 93 -11.23 -5.98 -2.30
C SER A 93 -10.32 -5.62 -1.11
N LEU A 94 -10.22 -6.51 -0.12
CA LEU A 94 -9.33 -6.32 1.03
C LEU A 94 -7.85 -6.39 0.65
N GLN A 95 -7.46 -7.25 -0.29
CA GLN A 95 -6.09 -7.28 -0.80
C GLN A 95 -5.73 -5.95 -1.46
N ARG A 96 -6.65 -5.40 -2.29
CA ARG A 96 -6.47 -4.10 -2.93
C ARG A 96 -6.37 -2.97 -1.89
N LEU A 97 -7.26 -2.95 -0.89
CA LEU A 97 -7.21 -2.00 0.21
C LEU A 97 -5.89 -2.08 0.98
N SER A 98 -5.45 -3.29 1.33
CA SER A 98 -4.19 -3.48 2.06
C SER A 98 -2.97 -2.99 1.28
N ALA A 99 -2.99 -3.11 -0.06
CA ALA A 99 -1.93 -2.59 -0.92
C ALA A 99 -1.91 -1.05 -0.95
N LEU A 100 -3.08 -0.41 -0.91
CA LEU A 100 -3.22 1.05 -0.82
C LEU A 100 -2.79 1.58 0.55
N GLN A 101 -3.08 0.84 1.63
CA GLN A 101 -2.67 1.21 2.99
C GLN A 101 -1.18 0.96 3.23
N ASP A 102 -0.60 -0.11 2.69
CA ASP A 102 0.82 -0.44 2.86
C ASP A 102 1.72 0.67 2.30
N THR A 103 1.32 1.34 1.21
CA THR A 103 2.04 2.53 0.70
C THR A 103 1.95 3.73 1.66
N ALA A 104 0.84 3.89 2.38
CA ALA A 104 0.64 4.93 3.38
C ALA A 104 1.39 4.67 4.71
N THR A 105 1.67 3.40 5.06
CA THR A 105 2.42 3.06 6.29
C THR A 105 3.92 3.39 6.24
N GLY A 106 4.46 3.72 5.07
CA GLY A 106 5.84 4.18 4.91
C GLY A 106 6.89 3.24 5.53
N PRO A 107 7.72 3.70 6.49
CA PRO A 107 8.80 2.90 7.09
C PRO A 107 8.30 1.68 7.89
N LEU A 108 7.03 1.69 8.31
CA LEU A 108 6.42 0.57 9.03
C LEU A 108 6.05 -0.60 8.12
N SER A 109 5.95 -0.36 6.80
CA SER A 109 5.61 -1.39 5.82
C SER A 109 6.50 -2.63 5.99
N LEU A 110 5.84 -3.79 6.09
CA LEU A 110 6.52 -5.09 6.17
C LEU A 110 7.20 -5.48 4.84
N ARG A 111 6.85 -4.81 3.74
CA ARG A 111 7.42 -5.05 2.40
C ARG A 111 8.88 -4.58 2.28
N ASN A 112 9.26 -3.54 3.02
CA ASN A 112 10.59 -2.92 2.94
C ASN A 112 11.73 -3.75 3.53
N LYS A 113 11.47 -4.82 4.29
CA LYS A 113 12.53 -5.67 4.87
C LYS A 113 13.13 -6.68 3.88
N ALA A 114 12.41 -7.09 2.83
CA ALA A 114 12.91 -8.10 1.90
C ALA A 114 14.12 -7.61 1.09
N ASN A 115 14.18 -6.32 0.73
CA ASN A 115 15.32 -5.78 -0.02
C ASN A 115 16.59 -5.59 0.85
N ARG A 116 16.46 -5.10 2.08
CA ARG A 116 17.63 -4.86 2.96
C ARG A 116 18.38 -6.13 3.35
N GLN A 117 17.71 -7.29 3.34
CA GLN A 117 18.33 -8.56 3.70
C GLN A 117 19.07 -9.22 2.52
N ARG A 118 18.70 -8.86 1.27
CA ARG A 118 19.40 -9.33 0.06
C ARG A 118 20.74 -8.61 -0.12
N ASP A 119 20.78 -7.31 0.16
CA ASP A 119 22.02 -6.51 0.08
C ASP A 119 23.05 -6.91 1.15
N ARG A 120 22.61 -7.39 2.32
CA ARG A 120 23.52 -7.90 3.36
C ARG A 120 24.05 -9.31 3.09
N ARG A 121 23.27 -10.17 2.41
CA ARG A 121 23.72 -11.51 2.00
C ARG A 121 24.66 -11.49 0.79
N ALA A 122 24.57 -10.46 -0.05
CA ALA A 122 25.52 -10.27 -1.15
C ALA A 122 26.92 -9.83 -0.68
N ASN A 123 27.03 -9.23 0.51
CA ASN A 123 28.30 -8.73 1.07
C ASN A 123 29.00 -9.71 2.04
N SER A 124 28.50 -10.94 2.19
CA SER A 124 29.10 -11.95 3.06
C SER A 124 29.34 -13.27 2.32
N SER A 125 29.97 -13.21 1.14
CA SER A 125 30.43 -14.39 0.41
C SER A 125 31.68 -14.06 -0.41
N ALA A 126 32.85 -14.08 0.24
CA ALA A 126 34.11 -14.48 -0.39
C ALA A 126 34.53 -15.76 0.32
N PRO A 127 35.10 -16.78 -0.35
CA PRO A 127 36.32 -16.61 -1.15
C PRO A 127 36.46 -17.45 -2.44
N ALA A 128 37.57 -17.16 -3.15
CA ALA A 128 38.38 -18.05 -3.99
C ALA A 128 37.93 -18.38 -5.44
N SER A 129 38.46 -17.58 -6.37
CA SER A 129 39.32 -18.00 -7.50
C SER A 129 39.04 -19.35 -8.20
N ASN A 130 38.57 -19.31 -9.45
CA ASN A 130 39.42 -19.47 -10.63
C ASN A 130 38.60 -19.48 -11.93
N ASP A 131 38.90 -18.47 -12.75
CA ASP A 131 39.27 -18.55 -14.16
C ASP A 131 38.40 -19.24 -15.23
N SER A 132 38.25 -18.46 -16.30
CA SER A 132 38.19 -18.82 -17.72
C SER A 132 36.83 -18.97 -18.43
N THR A 133 36.47 -17.83 -19.04
CA THR A 133 36.13 -17.64 -20.48
C THR A 133 34.74 -18.10 -20.95
N LEU A 134 33.97 -17.36 -21.75
CA LEU A 134 34.26 -16.41 -22.83
C LEU A 134 32.96 -15.60 -23.14
N HIS A 135 33.09 -14.26 -23.28
CA HIS A 135 32.45 -13.39 -24.31
C HIS A 135 30.90 -13.22 -24.37
N VAL A 136 30.26 -12.06 -24.61
CA VAL A 136 30.61 -10.79 -25.27
C VAL A 136 29.73 -9.63 -24.73
N ASN A 137 30.39 -8.49 -24.43
CA ASN A 137 30.07 -7.05 -24.53
C ASN A 137 28.64 -6.55 -24.91
N HIS A 138 28.13 -5.38 -24.50
CA HIS A 138 28.74 -4.03 -24.41
C HIS A 138 27.97 -3.08 -23.46
N HIS A 139 28.73 -2.23 -22.75
CA HIS A 139 28.49 -0.82 -22.33
C HIS A 139 27.12 -0.43 -21.72
N THR A 140 27.07 0.16 -20.51
CA THR A 140 27.51 1.55 -20.32
C THR A 140 27.98 1.83 -18.88
N THR A 141 29.06 2.60 -18.84
CA THR A 141 29.91 3.15 -17.78
C THR A 141 29.18 3.77 -16.58
N LEU A 142 29.54 3.33 -15.36
CA LEU A 142 29.45 4.12 -14.13
C LEU A 142 30.86 4.22 -13.57
N SER A 143 31.38 5.45 -13.54
CA SER A 143 32.75 5.75 -13.12
C SER A 143 32.98 5.44 -11.65
N SER A 144 34.08 4.73 -11.43
CA SER A 144 34.77 4.37 -10.19
C SER A 144 35.19 5.62 -9.39
N ILE A 145 34.98 5.70 -8.07
CA ILE A 145 35.80 5.18 -6.95
C ILE A 145 37.02 6.06 -6.56
N SER A 146 37.01 6.39 -5.26
CA SER A 146 38.12 6.56 -4.30
C SER A 146 38.89 7.86 -4.15
N GLY A 147 38.92 8.29 -2.88
CA GLY A 147 40.03 8.98 -2.22
C GLY A 147 39.88 8.86 -0.69
N SER A 148 40.72 8.04 -0.07
CA SER A 148 40.82 7.78 1.39
C SER A 148 41.09 9.04 2.24
N SER A 149 40.64 9.03 3.49
CA SER A 149 41.54 9.16 4.67
C SER A 149 40.78 9.08 6.00
N GLU A 150 41.54 8.71 7.01
CA GLU A 150 41.18 8.22 8.33
C GLU A 150 40.42 9.21 9.22
N GLY A 151 39.54 8.67 10.06
CA GLY A 151 38.96 9.37 11.19
C GLY A 151 38.35 8.38 12.17
N LYS A 152 39.11 7.99 13.19
CA LYS A 152 38.62 7.34 14.40
C LYS A 152 37.43 8.13 14.95
N SER A 153 36.30 7.47 15.19
CA SER A 153 35.32 7.93 16.17
C SER A 153 34.61 6.73 16.77
N GLU A 154 34.78 6.65 18.07
CA GLU A 154 34.32 5.65 18.99
C GLU A 154 32.79 5.59 19.04
N GLY A 155 32.29 4.39 19.35
CA GLY A 155 31.10 4.15 20.16
C GLY A 155 30.06 5.26 20.27
N LYS A 156 29.07 5.22 19.37
CA LYS A 156 27.68 5.44 19.79
C LYS A 156 26.77 4.72 18.82
N SER A 157 26.20 3.61 19.29
CA SER A 157 24.99 3.06 18.70
C SER A 157 23.93 4.16 18.78
N VAL A 158 23.81 4.95 17.71
CA VAL A 158 22.69 5.85 17.51
C VAL A 158 21.51 4.93 17.25
N SER A 159 20.82 4.57 18.33
CA SER A 159 19.43 4.15 18.25
C SER A 159 18.69 5.36 17.70
N THR A 160 18.59 5.44 16.37
CA THR A 160 17.66 6.34 15.72
C THR A 160 16.28 5.84 16.09
N THR A 161 15.75 6.30 17.22
CA THR A 161 14.33 6.22 17.52
C THR A 161 13.64 7.03 16.43
N MET A 162 13.26 6.38 15.34
CA MET A 162 12.46 7.02 14.29
C MET A 162 11.09 7.27 14.92
N GLU A 163 10.85 8.49 15.39
CA GLU A 163 9.51 8.90 15.81
C GLU A 163 8.56 8.78 14.61
N ILE A 164 7.63 7.84 14.71
CA ILE A 164 6.58 7.65 13.72
C ILE A 164 5.49 8.69 13.93
N THR A 165 5.01 9.29 12.83
CA THR A 165 3.97 10.32 12.91
C THR A 165 2.62 9.72 13.32
N LYS A 166 1.69 10.55 13.79
CA LYS A 166 0.33 10.13 14.17
C LYS A 166 -0.40 9.47 12.99
N GLU A 167 -0.21 10.02 11.79
CA GLU A 167 -0.79 9.53 10.54
C GLU A 167 -0.23 8.14 10.18
N GLN A 168 1.07 7.91 10.39
CA GLN A 168 1.70 6.60 10.18
C GLN A 168 1.21 5.55 11.18
N ARG A 169 0.98 5.94 12.44
CA ARG A 169 0.35 5.08 13.45
C ARG A 169 -1.07 4.71 13.04
N GLN A 170 -1.89 5.69 12.65
CA GLN A 170 -3.27 5.46 12.23
C GLN A 170 -3.33 4.56 10.99
N GLY A 171 -2.56 4.86 9.94
CA GLY A 171 -2.53 4.03 8.73
C GLY A 171 -2.05 2.59 9.01
N THR A 172 -1.17 2.41 10.01
CA THR A 172 -0.77 1.07 10.45
C THR A 172 -1.89 0.34 11.19
N ALA A 173 -2.66 1.04 12.03
CA ALA A 173 -3.83 0.47 12.68
C ALA A 173 -4.90 0.05 11.67
N ASP A 174 -5.17 0.89 10.67
CA ASP A 174 -6.14 0.60 9.60
C ASP A 174 -5.69 -0.62 8.75
N LEU A 175 -4.39 -0.74 8.48
CA LEU A 175 -3.82 -1.91 7.81
C LEU A 175 -3.96 -3.18 8.64
N ILE A 176 -3.72 -3.11 9.95
CA ILE A 176 -3.92 -4.23 10.87
C ILE A 176 -5.39 -4.68 10.84
N GLN A 177 -6.34 -3.74 10.91
CA GLN A 177 -7.77 -4.07 10.82
C GLN A 177 -8.13 -4.75 9.50
N THR A 178 -7.55 -4.28 8.39
CA THR A 178 -7.74 -4.91 7.07
C THR A 178 -7.17 -6.33 7.02
N TRP A 179 -6.02 -6.56 7.63
CA TRP A 179 -5.45 -7.91 7.78
C TRP A 179 -6.27 -8.82 8.70
N ASP A 180 -6.87 -8.28 9.76
CA ASP A 180 -7.80 -9.02 10.62
C ASP A 180 -9.05 -9.45 9.82
N LYS A 181 -9.59 -8.57 8.96
CA LYS A 181 -10.69 -8.93 8.03
C LYS A 181 -10.27 -10.00 7.02
N LEU A 182 -9.08 -9.89 6.41
CA LEU A 182 -8.55 -10.93 5.51
C LEU A 182 -8.41 -12.28 6.20
N ARG A 183 -7.89 -12.30 7.43
CA ARG A 183 -7.82 -13.52 8.24
C ARG A 183 -9.20 -14.16 8.40
N GLN A 184 -10.22 -13.37 8.72
CA GLN A 184 -11.58 -13.87 8.89
C GLN A 184 -12.11 -14.46 7.59
N VAL A 185 -11.99 -13.73 6.47
CA VAL A 185 -12.41 -14.21 5.14
C VAL A 185 -11.71 -15.53 4.79
N TYR A 186 -10.40 -15.66 5.04
CA TYR A 186 -9.69 -16.92 4.79
C TYR A 186 -10.15 -18.08 5.67
N ASN A 187 -10.49 -17.82 6.95
CA ASN A 187 -11.10 -18.85 7.80
C ASN A 187 -12.45 -19.30 7.22
N ASP A 188 -13.28 -18.34 6.80
CA ASP A 188 -14.63 -18.61 6.26
C ASP A 188 -14.56 -19.36 4.92
N MET A 189 -13.49 -19.16 4.13
CA MET A 189 -13.19 -19.92 2.92
C MET A 189 -12.52 -21.28 3.18
N GLY A 190 -12.19 -21.62 4.44
CA GLY A 190 -11.46 -22.84 4.80
C GLY A 190 -9.95 -22.80 4.49
N GLN A 191 -9.39 -21.65 4.15
CA GLN A 191 -7.96 -21.46 3.84
C GLN A 191 -7.13 -21.17 5.10
N GLN A 192 -7.05 -22.17 5.99
CA GLN A 192 -6.45 -22.00 7.33
C GLN A 192 -4.98 -21.56 7.29
N GLU A 193 -4.19 -22.01 6.30
CA GLU A 193 -2.79 -21.62 6.15
C GLU A 193 -2.64 -20.11 5.90
N MET A 194 -3.49 -19.55 5.03
CA MET A 194 -3.52 -18.12 4.73
C MET A 194 -3.94 -17.31 5.94
N ALA A 195 -4.99 -17.74 6.65
CA ALA A 195 -5.41 -17.11 7.89
C ALA A 195 -4.28 -17.09 8.95
N ASN A 196 -3.59 -18.21 9.14
CA ASN A 196 -2.46 -18.32 10.07
C ASN A 196 -1.28 -17.40 9.68
N ASN A 197 -1.05 -17.18 8.38
CA ASN A 197 -0.04 -16.22 7.93
C ASN A 197 -0.40 -14.79 8.35
N PHE A 198 -1.67 -14.40 8.26
CA PHE A 198 -2.12 -13.10 8.73
C PHE A 198 -2.05 -12.95 10.26
N VAL A 199 -2.30 -14.00 11.05
CA VAL A 199 -2.08 -13.98 12.51
C VAL A 199 -0.64 -13.57 12.83
N LYS A 200 0.34 -14.23 12.20
CA LYS A 200 1.76 -13.93 12.40
C LYS A 200 2.11 -12.51 11.96
N ARG A 201 1.56 -12.07 10.82
CA ARG A 201 1.82 -10.74 10.25
C ARG A 201 1.28 -9.61 11.13
N ILE A 202 0.08 -9.79 11.69
CA ILE A 202 -0.58 -8.85 12.59
C ILE A 202 0.18 -8.74 13.91
N ALA A 203 0.55 -9.87 14.53
CA ALA A 203 1.32 -9.88 15.77
C ALA A 203 2.63 -9.09 15.63
N LYS A 204 3.37 -9.34 14.54
CA LYS A 204 4.63 -8.65 14.24
C LYS A 204 4.47 -7.14 14.00
N MET A 205 3.34 -6.71 13.44
CA MET A 205 3.09 -5.29 13.20
C MET A 205 2.66 -4.56 14.49
N ARG A 206 1.85 -5.21 15.33
CA ARG A 206 1.47 -4.70 16.65
C ARG A 206 2.68 -4.54 17.57
N GLU A 207 3.59 -5.53 17.58
CA GLU A 207 4.86 -5.46 18.30
C GLU A 207 5.65 -4.21 17.89
N ARG A 208 5.87 -3.99 16.58
CA ARG A 208 6.56 -2.80 16.08
C ARG A 208 5.88 -1.49 16.47
N LEU A 209 4.55 -1.46 16.48
CA LEU A 209 3.81 -0.25 16.83
C LEU A 209 3.98 0.10 18.31
N ASN A 210 4.06 -0.92 19.17
CA ASN A 210 4.30 -0.77 20.61
C ASN A 210 5.77 -0.44 20.92
N ASP A 211 6.74 -1.00 20.18
CA ASP A 211 8.17 -0.71 20.35
C ASP A 211 8.53 0.76 20.02
N LEU A 212 7.62 1.49 19.36
CA LEU A 212 7.77 2.88 18.95
C LEU A 212 6.92 3.84 19.80
N GLN A 213 6.28 3.36 20.88
CA GLN A 213 5.61 4.16 21.90
C GLN A 213 6.59 4.58 23.00
#